data_AF-A0A949F3Z8-F1
#
_entry.id   AF-A0A949F3Z8-F1
#
_cell.length_a   1.000
_cell.length_b   1.000
_cell.length_c   1.000
_cell.angle_alpha   90.00
_cell.angle_beta   90.00
_cell.angle_gamma   90.00
#
_symmetry.space_group_name_H-M   'P 1'
#
loop_
_entity.id
_entity.type
_entity.pdbx_description
1 polymer ?
#
loop_
_entity_poly.entity_id
_entity_poly.type
_entity_poly.pdbx_seq_one_letter_code
_entity_poly.pdbx_strand_id
1 'polypeptide(L)'
;MDNPIKTLQDKNSYLDIRKQERVTLLEVLDRVLTKGVVISGDIVISVADVDLVYLGLKVLLSSVETMERLRGAPITGPMQEPT
;
A
#
# COMPACT_ATOMS: atom_id res chain seq x y z
N MET A 1 -31.93 -5.78 -44.89
CA MET A 1 -31.44 -4.41 -45.17
C MET A 1 -30.86 -3.89 -43.87
N ASP A 2 -29.57 -4.15 -43.65
CA ASP A 2 -28.91 -3.88 -42.38
C ASP A 2 -28.75 -2.37 -42.19
N ASN A 3 -29.16 -1.88 -41.03
CA ASN A 3 -29.21 -0.45 -40.74
C ASN A 3 -27.77 0.12 -40.59
N PRO A 4 -27.32 1.05 -41.45
CA PRO A 4 -25.94 1.54 -41.46
C PRO A 4 -25.58 2.43 -40.26
N ILE A 5 -26.56 2.78 -39.40
CA ILE A 5 -26.33 3.69 -38.27
C ILE A 5 -25.70 3.00 -37.04
N LYS A 6 -25.66 1.66 -36.99
CA LYS A 6 -25.15 0.93 -35.80
C LYS A 6 -23.62 1.03 -35.59
N THR A 7 -22.86 1.54 -36.57
CA THR A 7 -21.38 1.59 -36.54
C THR A 7 -20.81 2.84 -35.85
N LEU A 8 -21.63 3.88 -35.63
CA LEU A 8 -21.14 5.15 -35.05
C LEU A 8 -21.24 5.21 -33.52
N GLN A 9 -21.88 4.24 -32.87
CA GLN A 9 -22.03 4.20 -31.41
C GLN A 9 -20.89 3.45 -30.69
N ASP A 10 -20.06 2.72 -31.42
CA ASP A 10 -18.96 1.90 -30.86
C ASP A 10 -17.64 2.69 -30.69
N LYS A 11 -17.53 3.86 -31.31
CA LYS A 11 -16.33 4.72 -31.20
C LYS A 11 -16.15 5.36 -29.83
N ASN A 12 -17.22 5.43 -29.02
CA ASN A 12 -17.15 5.99 -27.67
C ASN A 12 -16.50 5.03 -26.65
N SER A 13 -16.30 3.77 -27.02
CA SER A 13 -15.67 2.74 -26.17
C SER A 13 -14.13 2.74 -26.26
N TYR A 14 -13.52 3.51 -27.17
CA TYR A 14 -12.06 3.58 -27.32
C TYR A 14 -11.38 4.64 -26.44
N LEU A 15 -12.15 5.46 -25.72
CA LEU A 15 -11.64 6.62 -24.98
C LEU A 15 -11.27 6.28 -23.52
N ASP A 16 -11.49 5.05 -23.06
CA ASP A 16 -11.30 4.67 -21.64
C ASP A 16 -9.93 4.02 -21.32
N ILE A 17 -9.06 3.83 -22.32
CA ILE A 17 -7.79 3.05 -22.15
C ILE A 17 -6.61 3.94 -21.68
N ARG A 18 -6.80 5.26 -21.53
CA ARG A 18 -5.72 6.22 -21.19
C ARG A 18 -6.04 7.10 -19.98
N LYS A 19 -6.79 6.58 -19.01
CA LYS A 19 -6.78 7.16 -17.66
C LYS A 19 -5.42 6.81 -17.01
N GLN A 20 -4.37 7.52 -17.40
CA GLN A 20 -3.17 7.61 -16.58
C GLN A 20 -3.59 8.37 -15.32
N GLU A 21 -3.96 7.63 -14.28
CA GLU A 21 -4.22 8.19 -12.96
C GLU A 21 -2.97 8.96 -12.54
N ARG A 22 -3.06 10.29 -12.61
CA ARG A 22 -2.03 11.17 -12.05
C ARG A 22 -2.17 11.09 -10.55
N VAL A 23 -1.46 10.14 -9.96
CA VAL A 23 -1.36 9.97 -8.52
C VAL A 23 -0.72 11.23 -7.93
N THR A 24 -1.40 11.86 -6.97
CA THR A 24 -0.88 13.04 -6.28
C THR A 24 -0.07 12.63 -5.05
N LEU A 25 0.90 13.44 -4.62
CA LEU A 25 1.65 13.17 -3.38
C LEU A 25 0.73 13.07 -2.16
N LEU A 26 -0.33 13.88 -2.13
CA LEU A 26 -1.32 13.85 -1.06
C LEU A 26 -2.04 12.50 -0.99
N GLU A 27 -2.42 11.96 -2.15
CA GLU A 27 -3.10 10.66 -2.22
C GLU A 27 -2.16 9.50 -1.86
N VAL A 28 -0.88 9.57 -2.21
CA VAL A 28 0.12 8.60 -1.73
C VAL A 28 0.28 8.71 -0.23
N LEU A 29 0.45 9.92 0.30
CA LEU A 29 0.62 10.15 1.73
C LEU A 29 -0.59 9.65 2.53
N ASP A 30 -1.81 9.94 2.06
CA ASP A 30 -3.04 9.46 2.66
C ASP A 30 -3.08 7.92 2.71
N ARG A 31 -2.83 7.26 1.57
CA ARG A 31 -2.78 5.79 1.51
C ARG A 31 -1.72 5.21 2.46
N VAL A 32 -0.54 5.81 2.55
CA VAL A 32 0.52 5.39 3.49
C VAL A 32 0.06 5.55 4.94
N LEU A 33 -0.59 6.66 5.29
CA LEU A 33 -1.05 6.90 6.66
C LEU A 33 -2.23 6.00 7.05
N THR A 34 -3.12 5.65 6.11
CA THR A 34 -4.28 4.79 6.38
C THR A 34 -3.96 3.30 6.38
N LYS A 35 -3.14 2.83 5.41
CA LYS A 35 -2.82 1.39 5.28
C LYS A 35 -1.54 1.00 6.02
N GLY A 36 -0.65 1.95 6.23
CA GLY A 36 0.70 1.71 6.72
C GLY A 36 1.64 1.20 5.62
N VAL A 37 2.94 1.42 5.83
CA VAL A 37 4.03 0.92 4.98
C VAL A 37 5.10 0.32 5.87
N VAL A 38 5.59 -0.86 5.48
CA VAL A 38 6.75 -1.49 6.11
C VAL A 38 8.00 -1.19 5.30
N ILE A 39 8.97 -0.52 5.91
CA ILE A 39 10.28 -0.21 5.36
C ILE A 39 11.26 -1.22 5.95
N SER A 40 12.00 -1.94 5.09
CA SER A 40 13.07 -2.84 5.50
C SER A 40 14.39 -2.32 4.94
N GLY A 41 15.44 -2.36 5.75
CA GLY A 41 16.76 -1.93 5.33
C GLY A 41 17.83 -2.40 6.30
N ASP A 42 19.05 -2.16 5.91
CA ASP A 42 20.23 -2.53 6.67
C ASP A 42 21.20 -1.35 6.77
N ILE A 43 21.91 -1.28 7.89
CA ILE A 43 22.93 -0.28 8.15
C ILE A 43 24.18 -1.01 8.63
N VAL A 44 25.32 -0.70 8.00
CA VAL A 44 26.64 -1.11 8.48
C VAL A 44 27.35 0.12 9.00
N ILE A 45 27.88 0.03 10.22
CA ILE A 45 28.71 1.06 10.83
C ILE A 45 30.15 0.57 10.83
N SER A 46 30.98 1.30 10.09
CA SER A 46 32.39 0.98 9.88
C SER A 46 33.28 2.02 10.57
N VAL A 47 34.42 1.58 11.09
CA VAL A 47 35.45 2.43 11.70
C VAL A 47 36.80 2.04 11.11
N ALA A 48 37.54 3.03 10.60
CA ALA A 48 38.84 2.80 9.97
C ALA A 48 38.81 1.68 8.91
N ASP A 49 37.84 1.75 8.00
CA ASP A 49 37.61 0.78 6.91
C ASP A 49 37.27 -0.65 7.36
N VAL A 50 36.95 -0.85 8.64
CA VAL A 50 36.48 -2.13 9.18
C VAL A 50 35.00 -2.03 9.56
N ASP A 51 34.19 -2.93 9.02
CA ASP A 51 32.78 -3.08 9.38
C ASP A 51 32.66 -3.69 10.78
N LEU A 52 32.07 -2.95 11.73
CA LEU A 52 31.98 -3.37 13.13
C LEU A 52 30.57 -3.78 13.54
N VAL A 53 29.56 -3.09 13.01
CA VAL A 53 28.18 -3.27 13.45
C VAL A 53 27.29 -3.40 12.23
N TYR A 54 26.54 -4.49 12.15
CA TYR A 54 25.44 -4.67 11.21
C TYR A 54 24.11 -4.52 11.94
N LEU A 55 23.21 -3.71 11.39
CA LEU A 55 21.87 -3.47 11.90
C LEU A 55 20.85 -3.79 10.82
N GLY A 56 20.02 -4.82 11.05
CA GLY A 56 18.81 -5.04 10.27
C GLY A 56 17.65 -4.23 10.85
N LEU A 57 16.99 -3.44 10.02
CA LEU A 57 15.89 -2.55 10.40
C LEU A 57 14.60 -2.94 9.68
N LYS A 58 13.52 -3.03 10.45
CA LYS A 58 12.15 -3.14 9.94
C LYS A 58 11.28 -2.11 10.64
N VAL A 59 10.78 -1.14 9.90
CA VAL A 59 10.05 0.01 10.41
C VAL A 59 8.65 0.01 9.81
N LEU A 60 7.62 0.12 10.64
CA LEU A 60 6.25 0.35 10.20
C LEU A 60 5.94 1.85 10.32
N LEU A 61 5.62 2.48 9.20
CA LEU A 61 5.11 3.85 9.13
C LEU A 61 3.60 3.81 8.90
N SER A 62 2.82 4.37 9.82
CA SER A 62 1.36 4.51 9.70
C SER A 62 0.87 5.73 10.46
N SER A 63 -0.40 6.10 10.30
CA SER A 63 -1.03 7.02 11.25
C SER A 63 -1.04 6.45 12.67
N VAL A 64 -1.05 7.34 13.67
CA VAL A 64 -1.13 6.96 15.09
C VAL A 64 -2.41 6.20 15.38
N GLU A 65 -3.55 6.68 14.86
CA GLU A 65 -4.84 6.00 15.02
C GLU A 65 -4.81 4.55 14.49
N THR A 66 -4.21 4.34 13.33
CA THR A 66 -4.06 3.00 12.75
C THR A 66 -3.11 2.13 13.58
N MET A 67 -2.04 2.71 14.12
CA MET A 67 -1.12 2.00 15.00
C MET A 67 -1.78 1.58 16.32
N GLU A 68 -2.59 2.45 16.92
CA GLU A 68 -3.35 2.15 18.14
C GLU A 68 -4.38 1.05 17.90
N ARG A 69 -5.08 1.04 16.75
CA ARG A 69 -5.96 -0.08 16.35
C ARG A 69 -5.20 -1.41 16.26
N LEU A 70 -4.01 -1.41 15.66
CA LEU A 70 -3.18 -2.61 15.50
C LEU A 70 -2.62 -3.10 16.85
N ARG A 71 -2.28 -2.20 17.77
CA ARG A 71 -1.83 -2.54 19.14
C ARG A 71 -2.96 -3.03 20.03
N GLY A 72 -4.15 -2.45 19.90
CA GLY A 72 -5.30 -2.71 20.75
C GLY A 72 -6.18 -3.87 20.30
N ALA A 73 -5.97 -4.44 19.10
CA ALA A 73 -6.70 -5.61 18.64
C ALA A 73 -6.30 -6.84 19.48
N PRO A 74 -7.21 -7.41 20.29
CA PRO A 74 -6.96 -8.70 20.91
C PRO A 74 -6.74 -9.71 19.79
N ILE A 75 -5.70 -10.53 19.89
CA ILE A 75 -5.60 -11.79 19.15
C ILE A 75 -6.63 -12.81 19.70
N THR A 76 -7.89 -12.40 19.83
CA THR A 76 -8.99 -13.32 20.12
C THR A 76 -9.40 -13.92 18.79
N GLY A 77 -8.70 -14.98 18.39
CA GLY A 77 -9.34 -15.99 17.56
C GLY A 77 -10.61 -16.48 18.28
N PRO A 78 -11.63 -16.98 17.58
CA PRO A 78 -12.80 -17.53 18.25
C PRO A 78 -12.32 -18.61 19.23
N MET A 79 -12.38 -18.31 20.53
CA MET A 79 -12.26 -19.30 21.58
C MET A 79 -13.46 -20.22 21.36
N GLN A 80 -13.24 -21.38 20.73
CA GLN A 80 -14.24 -22.42 20.70
C GLN A 80 -14.46 -22.83 22.15
N GLU A 81 -15.64 -22.51 22.70
CA GLU A 81 -16.07 -23.05 23.98
C GLU A 81 -15.96 -24.57 23.91
N PRO A 82 -15.14 -25.22 24.75
CA PRO A 82 -15.20 -26.66 24.89
C PRO A 82 -16.59 -26.98 25.47
N THR A 83 -17.37 -27.69 24.67
CA THR A 83 -18.68 -28.25 25.05
C THR A 83 -18.53 -29.27 26.17
#